data_AF-A0A1I3EYA2-F1
#
_entry.id   AF-A0A1I3EYA2-F1
#
_cell.length_a   1.000
_cell.length_b   1.000
_cell.length_c   1.000
_cell.angle_alpha   90.00
_cell.angle_beta   90.00
_cell.angle_gamma   90.00
#
_symmetry.space_group_name_H-M   'P 1'
#
loop_
_entity.id
_entity.type
_entity.pdbx_description
1 polymer ?
#
loop_
_entity_poly.entity_id
_entity_poly.type
_entity_poly.pdbx_seq_one_letter_code
_entity_poly.pdbx_strand_id
1 'polypeptide(L)' 'MSRQARIEPVFAAKDLNDKITGWVVIDESQPENENVVSEHESQAEAIRAAEEFEQRED' A
#
# COMPACT_ATOMS: atom_id res chain seq x y z
N MET A 1 8.12 -15.58 8.49
CA MET A 1 6.91 -15.47 7.66
C MET A 1 7.28 -14.48 6.60
N SER A 2 7.19 -14.82 5.31
CA SER A 2 7.54 -13.85 4.27
C SER A 2 6.67 -12.60 4.44
N ARG A 3 7.29 -11.43 4.58
CA ARG A 3 6.54 -10.18 4.55
C ARG A 3 5.95 -9.99 3.17
N GLN A 4 4.68 -9.63 3.10
CA GLN A 4 3.98 -9.37 1.86
C GLN A 4 3.21 -8.07 1.98
N ALA A 5 3.30 -7.22 0.96
CA ALA A 5 2.64 -5.92 0.93
C ALA A 5 1.75 -5.77 -0.31
N ARG A 6 0.50 -5.35 -0.10
CA ARG A 6 -0.46 -4.99 -1.15
C ARG A 6 -0.50 -3.49 -1.35
N ILE A 7 -0.58 -3.05 -2.61
CA ILE A 7 -0.73 -1.63 -2.94
C ILE A 7 -2.18 -1.39 -3.37
N GLU A 8 -2.85 -0.44 -2.72
CA GLU A 8 -4.22 -0.04 -3.06
C GLU A 8 -4.33 1.45 -3.40
N PRO A 9 -5.09 1.81 -4.45
CA PRO A 9 -5.37 3.20 -4.76
C PRO A 9 -6.38 3.80 -3.76
N VAL A 10 -6.10 5.02 -3.30
CA VAL A 10 -7.02 5.83 -2.49
C VAL A 10 -7.85 6.70 -3.40
N PHE A 11 -9.17 6.64 -3.23
CA PHE A 11 -10.13 7.47 -3.94
C PHE A 11 -10.69 8.54 -3.00
N ALA A 12 -10.84 9.77 -3.51
CA ALA A 12 -11.46 10.84 -2.73
C ALA A 12 -12.96 10.59 -2.53
N ALA A 13 -13.40 10.52 -1.28
CA ALA A 13 -14.80 10.25 -0.92
C ALA A 13 -15.85 11.24 -1.46
N LYS A 14 -15.42 12.43 -1.93
CA LYS A 14 -16.33 13.45 -2.50
C LYS A 14 -16.75 13.15 -3.93
N ASP A 15 -15.90 12.46 -4.67
CA ASP A 15 -16.14 12.09 -6.05
C ASP A 15 -15.90 10.58 -6.12
N LEU A 16 -16.98 9.81 -5.96
CA LEU A 16 -17.07 8.37 -6.22
C LEU A 16 -16.79 8.03 -7.71
N ASN A 17 -15.91 8.79 -8.37
CA ASN A 17 -15.52 8.72 -9.76
C ASN A 17 -14.00 8.94 -9.88
N ASP A 18 -13.31 7.84 -10.13
CA ASP A 18 -12.11 7.66 -10.95
C ASP A 18 -10.81 8.41 -10.62
N LYS A 19 -10.82 9.43 -9.74
CA LYS A 19 -9.57 10.15 -9.42
C LYS A 19 -8.86 9.51 -8.24
N ILE A 20 -7.84 8.72 -8.55
CA ILE A 20 -6.86 8.24 -7.59
C ILE A 20 -6.16 9.47 -6.99
N THR A 21 -6.32 9.66 -5.68
CA THR A 21 -5.69 10.75 -4.92
C THR A 21 -4.43 10.33 -4.19
N GLY A 22 -4.17 9.03 -4.12
CA GLY A 22 -2.98 8.47 -3.52
C GLY A 22 -2.98 6.95 -3.61
N TRP A 23 -1.97 6.35 -3.00
CA TRP A 23 -1.71 4.92 -2.99
C TRP A 23 -1.27 4.54 -1.59
N VAL A 24 -1.87 3.51 -1.02
CA VAL A 24 -1.46 2.97 0.27
C VAL A 24 -0.75 1.65 0.09
N VAL A 25 0.23 1.40 0.95
CA VAL A 25 0.89 0.10 1.11
C VAL A 25 0.31 -0.55 2.34
N ILE A 26 -0.20 -1.76 2.20
CA ILE A 26 -0.88 -2.53 3.23
C ILE A 26 -0.06 -3.78 3.50
N ASP A 27 0.32 -4.00 4.76
CA ASP A 27 0.93 -5.24 5.19
C ASP A 27 -0.13 -6.35 5.23
N GLU A 28 -0.02 -7.33 4.32
CA GLU A 28 -0.90 -8.50 4.24
C GLU A 28 -0.22 -9.77 4.79
N SER A 29 0.95 -9.63 5.44
CA SER A 29 1.67 -10.75 6.05
C SER A 29 0.83 -11.49 7.10
N GLN A 30 -0.15 -10.79 7.70
CA GLN A 30 -1.16 -11.36 8.58
C GLN A 30 -2.55 -11.13 7.98
N PRO A 31 -3.18 -12.13 7.35
CA PRO A 31 -4.48 -11.96 6.70
C PRO A 31 -5.62 -11.62 7.67
N GLU A 32 -5.44 -11.89 8.97
CA GLU A 32 -6.39 -11.51 10.02
C GLU A 32 -6.17 -10.08 10.55
N ASN A 33 -5.06 -9.44 10.17
CA ASN A 33 -4.66 -8.12 10.67
C ASN A 33 -3.91 -7.31 9.59
N GLU A 34 -4.59 -7.08 8.47
CA GLU A 34 -4.12 -6.17 7.44
C GLU A 34 -4.01 -4.74 8.01
N ASN A 35 -2.87 -4.10 7.82
CA ASN A 35 -2.67 -2.72 8.30
C ASN A 35 -1.94 -1.86 7.27
N VAL A 36 -2.33 -0.59 7.17
CA VAL A 36 -1.66 0.38 6.31
C VAL A 36 -0.31 0.73 6.92
N VAL A 37 0.77 0.48 6.17
CA VAL A 37 2.15 0.77 6.60
C VAL A 37 2.68 2.08 6.02
N SER A 38 2.20 2.51 4.86
CA SER A 38 2.53 3.81 4.29
C SER A 38 1.48 4.31 3.29
N GLU A 39 1.49 5.63 3.05
CA GLU A 39 0.64 6.30 2.07
C GLU A 39 1.52 7.19 1.18
N HIS A 40 1.23 7.22 -0.12
CA HIS A 40 2.01 7.93 -1.13
C HIS A 40 1.10 8.61 -2.15
N GLU A 41 1.55 9.72 -2.72
CA GLU A 41 0.80 10.42 -3.77
C GLU A 41 0.95 9.74 -5.13
N SER A 42 2.07 9.02 -5.36
CA SER A 42 2.36 8.34 -6.62
C SER A 42 2.46 6.82 -6.48
N GLN A 43 2.04 6.11 -7.54
CA GLN A 43 2.10 4.65 -7.59
C GLN A 43 3.54 4.14 -7.49
N ALA A 44 4.49 4.82 -8.14
CA ALA A 44 5.90 4.43 -8.15
C ALA A 44 6.55 4.55 -6.76
N GLU A 45 6.09 5.49 -5.92
CA GLU A 45 6.53 5.56 -4.53
C GLU A 45 5.95 4.42 -3.69
N ALA A 46 4.67 4.11 -3.86
CA ALA A 46 4.04 2.98 -3.17
C ALA A 46 4.67 1.63 -3.57
N ILE A 47 5.02 1.44 -4.85
CA ILE A 47 5.73 0.23 -5.32
C ILE A 47 7.08 0.09 -4.62
N ARG A 48 7.90 1.14 -4.65
CA ARG A 48 9.22 1.09 -3.99
C ARG A 48 9.10 0.82 -2.50
N ALA A 49 8.14 1.44 -1.83
CA ALA A 49 7.91 1.23 -0.41
C ALA A 49 7.45 -0.21 -0.09
N ALA A 50 6.60 -0.81 -0.95
CA ALA A 50 6.20 -2.21 -0.83
C ALA A 50 7.41 -3.15 -1.04
N GLU A 51 8.22 -2.92 -2.08
CA GLU A 51 9.43 -3.70 -2.34
C GLU A 51 10.45 -3.60 -1.19
N GLU A 52 10.67 -2.40 -0.64
CA GLU A 52 11.53 -2.20 0.54
C GLU A 52 10.97 -2.87 1.80
N PHE A 53 9.65 -2.92 1.95
CA PHE A 53 8.99 -3.58 3.08
C PHE A 53 9.20 -5.11 3.05
N GLU A 54 9.05 -5.71 1.87
CA GLU A 54 9.25 -7.14 1.65
C GLU A 54 10.74 -7.53 1.73
N GLN A 55 11.64 -6.68 1.22
CA GLN A 55 13.09 -6.91 1.27
C GLN A 55 13.72 -6.69 2.64
N ARG A 56 13.00 -6.10 3.61
CA ARG A 56 13.52 -5.84 4.96
C ARG A 56 13.67 -7.08 5.84
N GLU A 57 13.46 -8.28 5.31
CA GLU A 57 13.87 -9.54 5.93
C GLU A 57 15.25 -9.97 5.39
N ASP A 58 16.31 -9.55 6.07
CA ASP A 58 17.66 -10.15 6.02
C ASP A 58 18.05 -10.57 7.44
#